data_AF-A0A354P258-F1
#
_entry.id   AF-A0A354P258-F1
#
_cell.length_a   1.000
_cell.length_b   1.000
_cell.length_c   1.000
_cell.angle_alpha   90.00
_cell.angle_beta   90.00
_cell.angle_gamma   90.00
#
_symmetry.space_group_name_H-M   'P 1'
#
loop_
_entity.id
_entity.type
_entity.pdbx_description
1 polymer ?
#
loop_
_entity_poly.entity_id
_entity_poly.type
_entity_poly.pdbx_seq_one_letter_code
_entity_poly.pdbx_strand_id
1 'polypeptide(L)'
;MPYGFTTEHLSDIAYDESDELAGTGMLLKRLGVGTSEPDERRLFKKICQLVAGRSARMVAMSIAATTTYIDPRLESQHVIAVDGSLFRGYPGYQLEAQAGLQEMLGNSSIEQAQVSYVRDGSGIGAAIIAAVAGAGFP
;
A
#
# COMPACT_ATOMS: atom_id res chain seq x y z
N MET A 1 -23.11 9.73 -7.78
CA MET A 1 -21.96 10.58 -8.13
C MET A 1 -20.76 9.67 -8.39
N PRO A 2 -20.07 9.79 -9.54
CA PRO A 2 -18.81 9.07 -9.72
C PRO A 2 -17.81 9.49 -8.63
N TYR A 3 -16.94 8.57 -8.20
CA TYR A 3 -15.93 8.77 -7.15
C TYR A 3 -16.45 9.02 -5.71
N GLY A 4 -17.74 8.78 -5.44
CA GLY A 4 -18.31 8.91 -4.09
C GLY A 4 -17.85 7.83 -3.07
N PHE A 5 -17.16 6.78 -3.55
CA PHE A 5 -16.56 5.76 -2.71
C PHE A 5 -15.04 5.93 -2.71
N THR A 6 -14.47 6.36 -1.59
CA THR A 6 -13.05 6.72 -1.47
C THR A 6 -12.22 5.54 -0.96
N THR A 7 -10.90 5.69 -1.05
CA THR A 7 -9.94 4.74 -0.45
C THR A 7 -10.08 4.65 1.07
N GLU A 8 -10.50 5.74 1.73
CA GLU A 8 -10.78 5.74 3.17
C GLU A 8 -11.95 4.81 3.49
N HIS A 9 -13.06 4.90 2.75
CA HIS A 9 -14.18 3.96 2.90
C HIS A 9 -13.74 2.50 2.70
N LEU A 10 -12.91 2.26 1.68
CA LEU A 10 -12.36 0.93 1.41
C LEU A 10 -11.53 0.41 2.59
N SER A 11 -10.68 1.26 3.16
CA SER A 11 -9.87 0.96 4.34
C SER A 11 -10.73 0.64 5.56
N ASP A 12 -11.71 1.50 5.87
CA ASP A 12 -12.63 1.32 6.99
C ASP A 12 -13.35 -0.04 6.91
N ILE A 13 -13.81 -0.41 5.72
CA ILE A 13 -14.52 -1.67 5.50
C ILE A 13 -13.58 -2.88 5.58
N ALA A 14 -12.40 -2.79 4.95
CA ALA A 14 -11.44 -3.90 4.92
C ALA A 14 -10.96 -4.30 6.33
N TYR A 15 -10.92 -3.34 7.26
CA TYR A 15 -10.44 -3.50 8.63
C TYR A 15 -11.52 -3.33 9.70
N ASP A 16 -12.80 -3.37 9.33
CA ASP A 16 -13.89 -3.33 10.31
C ASP A 16 -13.91 -4.62 11.16
N GLU A 17 -13.58 -4.49 12.44
CA GLU A 17 -13.60 -5.58 13.43
C GLU A 17 -14.81 -5.51 14.37
N SER A 18 -15.76 -4.61 14.10
CA SER A 18 -16.99 -4.52 14.90
C SER A 18 -17.84 -5.78 14.76
N ASP A 19 -18.65 -6.03 15.78
CA ASP A 19 -19.54 -7.19 15.81
C ASP A 19 -20.52 -7.14 14.62
N GLU A 20 -20.66 -8.26 13.93
CA GLU A 20 -21.37 -8.38 12.65
C GLU A 20 -21.04 -7.31 11.58
N LEU A 21 -19.87 -6.66 11.64
CA LEU A 21 -19.48 -5.56 10.75
C LEU A 21 -20.46 -4.38 10.79
N ALA A 22 -20.89 -4.01 12.00
CA ALA A 22 -21.79 -2.88 12.22
C ALA A 22 -21.23 -1.54 11.69
N GLY A 23 -19.91 -1.33 11.78
CA GLY A 23 -19.23 -0.15 11.23
C GLY A 23 -19.43 -0.01 9.72
N THR A 24 -19.24 -1.11 9.00
CA THR A 24 -19.50 -1.24 7.55
C THR A 24 -20.96 -0.94 7.25
N GLY A 25 -21.90 -1.48 8.02
CA GLY A 25 -23.33 -1.20 7.86
C GLY A 25 -23.67 0.28 8.03
N MET A 26 -23.12 0.94 9.05
CA MET A 26 -23.29 2.39 9.26
C MET A 26 -22.70 3.22 8.12
N LEU A 27 -21.51 2.85 7.64
CA LEU A 27 -20.86 3.52 6.51
C LEU A 27 -21.70 3.38 5.24
N LEU A 28 -22.16 2.17 4.91
CA LEU A 28 -23.04 1.90 3.78
C LEU A 28 -24.31 2.76 3.85
N LYS A 29 -24.93 2.86 5.03
CA LYS A 29 -26.09 3.73 5.26
C LYS A 29 -25.79 5.21 5.02
N ARG A 30 -24.64 5.71 5.46
CA ARG A 30 -24.19 7.09 5.18
C ARG A 30 -23.97 7.32 3.68
N LEU A 31 -23.58 6.29 2.94
CA LEU A 31 -23.40 6.32 1.49
C LEU A 31 -24.72 6.15 0.70
N GLY A 32 -25.86 6.05 1.40
CA GLY A 32 -27.18 5.92 0.78
C GLY A 32 -27.55 4.50 0.39
N VAL A 33 -26.79 3.49 0.83
CA VAL A 33 -27.16 2.08 0.70
C VAL A 33 -28.12 1.71 1.83
N GLY A 34 -29.16 0.93 1.54
CA GLY A 34 -30.15 0.49 2.52
C GLY A 34 -29.57 -0.41 3.63
N THR A 35 -30.45 -1.01 4.43
CA THR A 35 -30.03 -2.02 5.41
C THR A 35 -29.38 -3.21 4.72
N SER A 36 -28.15 -3.53 5.12
CA SER A 36 -27.40 -4.69 4.63
C SER A 36 -27.40 -5.82 5.65
N GLU A 37 -27.49 -7.07 5.21
CA GLU A 37 -27.34 -8.26 6.04
C GLU A 37 -25.87 -8.51 6.42
N PRO A 38 -25.57 -9.23 7.53
CA PRO A 38 -24.20 -9.51 7.93
C PRO A 38 -23.35 -10.22 6.86
N ASP A 39 -23.95 -11.12 6.07
CA ASP A 39 -23.22 -11.87 5.05
C ASP A 39 -22.90 -11.03 3.80
N GLU A 40 -23.76 -10.09 3.44
CA GLU A 40 -23.48 -9.08 2.41
C GLU A 40 -22.30 -8.20 2.82
N ARG A 41 -22.26 -7.78 4.09
CA ARG A 41 -21.15 -7.00 4.65
C ARG A 41 -19.84 -7.78 4.63
N ARG A 42 -19.87 -9.07 4.98
CA ARG A 42 -18.69 -9.96 4.91
C ARG A 42 -18.17 -10.12 3.48
N LEU A 43 -19.07 -10.32 2.52
CA LEU A 43 -18.71 -10.37 1.11
C LEU A 43 -18.06 -9.05 0.67
N PHE A 44 -18.66 -7.91 1.03
CA PHE A 44 -18.15 -6.61 0.64
C PHE A 44 -16.79 -6.29 1.26
N LYS A 45 -16.59 -6.66 2.54
CA LYS A 45 -15.27 -6.63 3.19
C LYS A 45 -14.23 -7.44 2.42
N LYS A 46 -14.59 -8.65 1.98
CA LYS A 46 -13.66 -9.48 1.19
C LYS A 46 -13.30 -8.84 -0.14
N ILE A 47 -14.27 -8.21 -0.82
CA ILE A 47 -14.01 -7.47 -2.07
C ILE A 47 -13.04 -6.30 -1.81
N CYS A 48 -13.26 -5.51 -0.75
CA CYS A 48 -12.37 -4.40 -0.40
C CYS A 48 -10.93 -4.89 -0.16
N GLN A 49 -10.76 -5.98 0.60
CA GLN A 49 -9.46 -6.60 0.83
C GLN A 49 -8.80 -7.07 -0.48
N LEU A 50 -9.55 -7.69 -1.39
CA LEU A 50 -9.04 -8.13 -2.70
C LEU A 50 -8.59 -6.95 -3.57
N VAL A 51 -9.33 -5.84 -3.56
CA VAL A 51 -8.96 -4.63 -4.31
C VAL A 51 -7.66 -4.04 -3.77
N ALA A 52 -7.52 -3.92 -2.45
CA ALA A 52 -6.30 -3.42 -1.82
C ALA A 52 -5.10 -4.36 -2.06
N GLY A 53 -5.28 -5.66 -1.85
CA GLY A 53 -4.23 -6.67 -2.07
C GLY A 53 -3.76 -6.74 -3.52
N ARG A 54 -4.67 -6.56 -4.49
CA ARG A 54 -4.30 -6.44 -5.92
C ARG A 54 -3.45 -5.20 -6.17
N SER A 55 -3.85 -4.05 -5.63
CA SER A 55 -3.09 -2.81 -5.77
C SER A 55 -1.68 -2.95 -5.19
N ALA A 56 -1.56 -3.53 -4.00
CA ALA A 56 -0.26 -3.75 -3.35
C ALA A 56 0.66 -4.66 -4.18
N ARG A 57 0.13 -5.74 -4.77
CA ARG A 57 0.91 -6.64 -5.66
C ARG A 57 1.38 -5.96 -6.94
N MET A 58 0.59 -5.04 -7.51
CA MET A 58 1.03 -4.26 -8.68
C MET A 58 2.19 -3.32 -8.32
N VAL A 59 2.14 -2.69 -7.14
CA VAL A 59 3.25 -1.87 -6.63
C VAL A 59 4.49 -2.75 -6.42
N ALA A 60 4.32 -3.90 -5.76
CA ALA A 60 5.40 -4.85 -5.51
C ALA A 60 6.05 -5.36 -6.80
N MET A 61 5.27 -5.66 -7.83
CA MET A 61 5.78 -6.04 -9.16
C MET A 61 6.66 -4.94 -9.76
N SER A 62 6.25 -3.67 -9.63
CA SER A 62 7.02 -2.53 -10.16
C SER A 62 8.35 -2.37 -9.43
N ILE A 63 8.35 -2.57 -8.10
CA ILE A 63 9.55 -2.59 -7.27
C ILE A 63 10.46 -3.74 -7.70
N ALA A 64 9.95 -4.97 -7.75
CA ALA A 64 10.69 -6.16 -8.15
C ALA A 64 11.36 -6.00 -9.52
N ALA A 65 10.61 -5.51 -10.51
CA ALA A 65 11.12 -5.28 -11.86
C ALA A 65 12.26 -4.25 -11.87
N THR A 66 12.14 -3.18 -11.09
CA THR A 66 13.18 -2.14 -11.01
C THR A 66 14.42 -2.63 -10.28
N THR A 67 14.24 -3.30 -9.13
CA THR A 67 15.34 -3.87 -8.35
C THR A 67 16.12 -4.91 -9.17
N THR A 68 15.42 -5.81 -9.86
CA THR A 68 16.07 -6.84 -10.70
C THR A 68 16.65 -6.27 -12.00
N TYR A 69 16.16 -5.12 -12.48
CA TYR A 69 16.81 -4.42 -13.58
C TYR A 69 18.16 -3.82 -13.17
N ILE A 70 18.24 -3.26 -11.96
CA ILE A 70 19.46 -2.62 -11.42
C ILE A 70 20.46 -3.69 -10.94
N ASP A 71 19.98 -4.73 -10.26
CA ASP A 71 20.77 -5.82 -9.71
C ASP A 71 20.13 -7.17 -10.10
N PRO A 72 20.44 -7.70 -11.30
CA PRO A 72 19.81 -8.92 -11.84
C PRO A 72 20.03 -10.18 -11.00
N ARG A 73 21.02 -10.17 -10.12
CA ARG A 73 21.37 -11.32 -9.26
C ARG A 73 21.01 -11.09 -7.79
N LEU A 74 20.46 -9.93 -7.43
CA LEU A 74 20.16 -9.52 -6.05
C LEU A 74 21.37 -9.75 -5.12
N GLU A 75 22.56 -9.37 -5.57
CA GLU A 75 23.81 -9.53 -4.82
C GLU A 75 23.93 -8.54 -3.67
N SER A 76 23.19 -7.42 -3.73
CA SER A 76 23.16 -6.38 -2.70
C SER A 76 21.84 -6.34 -1.93
N GLN A 77 21.87 -5.75 -0.74
CA GLN A 77 20.65 -5.38 -0.02
C GLN A 77 20.09 -4.07 -0.55
N HIS A 78 18.80 -4.06 -0.87
CA HIS A 78 18.06 -2.93 -1.41
C HIS A 78 16.97 -2.52 -0.43
N VAL A 79 17.03 -1.27 0.05
CA VAL A 79 15.98 -0.66 0.84
C VAL A 79 15.21 0.32 -0.03
N ILE A 80 13.92 0.04 -0.24
CA ILE A 80 13.04 0.84 -1.10
C ILE A 80 12.25 1.80 -0.22
N ALA A 81 12.66 3.07 -0.22
CA ALA A 81 11.94 4.13 0.46
C ALA A 81 10.64 4.47 -0.27
N VAL A 82 9.50 4.40 0.44
CA VAL A 82 8.17 4.70 -0.11
C VAL A 82 7.47 5.77 0.72
N ASP A 83 6.92 6.78 0.05
CA ASP A 83 6.03 7.77 0.66
C ASP A 83 4.65 7.71 -0.02
N GLY A 84 3.59 8.04 0.72
CA GLY A 84 2.23 8.02 0.21
C GLY A 84 1.19 7.70 1.29
N SER A 85 -0.04 8.16 1.07
CA SER A 85 -1.16 7.98 2.02
C SER A 85 -1.55 6.53 2.23
N LEU A 86 -1.41 5.66 1.22
CA LEU A 86 -1.66 4.22 1.35
C LEU A 86 -0.67 3.56 2.30
N PHE A 87 0.64 3.75 2.07
CA PHE A 87 1.68 3.21 2.94
C PHE A 87 1.61 3.78 4.36
N ARG A 88 1.15 5.03 4.52
CA ARG A 88 0.99 5.68 5.82
C ARG A 88 -0.26 5.25 6.59
N GLY A 89 -1.40 5.20 5.90
CA GLY A 89 -2.72 5.26 6.53
C GLY A 89 -3.67 4.11 6.20
N TYR A 90 -3.35 3.28 5.20
CA TYR A 90 -4.14 2.09 4.91
C TYR A 90 -3.55 0.91 5.71
N PRO A 91 -4.27 0.35 6.71
CA PRO A 91 -3.75 -0.72 7.54
C PRO A 91 -3.34 -1.91 6.66
N GLY A 92 -2.28 -2.62 7.04
CA GLY A 92 -1.80 -3.81 6.31
C GLY A 92 -1.27 -3.57 4.88
N TYR A 93 -1.35 -2.37 4.29
CA TYR A 93 -0.90 -2.16 2.90
C TYR A 93 0.60 -2.43 2.72
N GLN A 94 1.41 -2.02 3.69
CA GLN A 94 2.86 -2.28 3.68
C GLN A 94 3.15 -3.78 3.69
N LEU A 95 2.40 -4.54 4.51
CA LEU A 95 2.54 -6.00 4.60
C LEU A 95 2.13 -6.68 3.29
N GLU A 96 1.02 -6.26 2.69
CA GLU A 96 0.60 -6.78 1.38
C GLU A 96 1.60 -6.46 0.27
N ALA A 97 2.21 -5.26 0.29
CA ALA A 97 3.24 -4.89 -0.68
C ALA A 97 4.53 -5.70 -0.47
N GLN A 98 4.95 -5.89 0.79
CA GLN A 98 6.10 -6.73 1.11
C GLN A 98 5.83 -8.20 0.74
N ALA A 99 4.66 -8.73 1.04
CA ALA A 99 4.26 -10.09 0.66
C ALA A 99 4.27 -10.26 -0.87
N GLY A 100 3.69 -9.31 -1.60
CA GLY A 100 3.76 -9.31 -3.07
C GLY A 100 5.19 -9.24 -3.60
N LEU A 101 6.10 -8.56 -2.91
CA LEU A 101 7.50 -8.49 -3.31
C LEU A 101 8.21 -9.82 -3.09
N GLN A 102 7.91 -10.49 -1.97
CA GLN A 102 8.39 -11.84 -1.66
C GLN A 102 7.87 -12.88 -2.65
N GLU A 103 6.59 -12.78 -3.05
CA GLU A 103 5.99 -13.63 -4.10
C GLU A 103 6.76 -13.53 -5.42
N MET A 104 7.25 -12.34 -5.78
CA MET A 104 7.95 -12.08 -7.05
C MET A 104 9.43 -12.45 -7.02
N LEU A 105 10.13 -12.17 -5.91
CA LEU A 105 11.58 -12.38 -5.78
C LEU A 105 11.96 -13.73 -5.16
N GLY A 106 11.00 -14.45 -4.58
CA GLY A 106 11.21 -15.70 -3.88
C GLY A 106 11.65 -15.53 -2.41
N ASN A 107 11.45 -16.58 -1.62
CA ASN A 107 11.66 -16.57 -0.16
C ASN A 107 13.11 -16.30 0.27
N SER A 108 14.09 -16.59 -0.59
CA SER A 108 15.52 -16.36 -0.31
C SER A 108 15.93 -14.89 -0.41
N SER A 109 15.02 -14.03 -0.89
CA SER A 109 15.26 -12.63 -1.28
C SER A 109 14.67 -11.62 -0.29
N ILE A 110 14.13 -12.09 0.84
CA ILE A 110 13.46 -11.25 1.86
C ILE A 110 14.42 -10.23 2.46
N GLU A 111 15.68 -10.59 2.66
CA GLU A 111 16.69 -9.70 3.24
C GLU A 111 17.25 -8.73 2.19
N GLN A 112 17.15 -9.09 0.91
CA GLN A 112 17.76 -8.42 -0.23
C GLN A 112 16.89 -7.29 -0.78
N ALA A 113 15.57 -7.32 -0.57
CA ALA A 113 14.68 -6.23 -0.98
C ALA A 113 13.59 -5.96 0.06
N GLN A 114 13.66 -4.80 0.70
CA GLN A 114 12.75 -4.42 1.77
C GLN A 114 12.10 -3.07 1.50
N VAL A 115 10.78 -3.02 1.63
CA VAL A 115 10.03 -1.77 1.50
C VAL A 115 9.97 -1.07 2.85
N SER A 116 10.33 0.20 2.88
CA SER A 116 10.32 1.02 4.10
C SER A 116 9.59 2.33 3.87
N TYR A 117 8.65 2.64 4.76
CA TYR A 117 7.93 3.90 4.68
C TYR A 117 8.80 5.06 5.16
N VAL A 118 8.86 6.13 4.36
CA VAL A 118 9.55 7.37 4.69
C VAL A 118 8.53 8.51 4.70
N ARG A 119 8.57 9.32 5.76
CA ARG A 119 7.74 10.52 5.86
C ARG A 119 8.41 11.67 5.12
N ASP A 120 7.65 12.30 4.21
CA ASP A 120 8.07 13.51 3.50
C ASP A 120 9.31 13.31 2.62
N GLY A 121 9.28 12.24 1.82
CA GLY A 121 10.36 11.94 0.88
C GLY A 121 10.53 13.05 -0.16
N SER A 122 9.45 13.74 -0.52
CA SER A 122 9.47 14.82 -1.50
C SER A 122 10.18 16.08 -1.00
N GLY A 123 9.90 16.54 0.23
CA GLY A 123 10.53 17.74 0.80
C GLY A 123 12.00 17.50 1.11
N ILE A 124 12.32 16.37 1.74
CA ILE A 124 13.71 15.98 2.07
C ILE A 124 14.52 15.80 0.78
N GLY A 125 13.99 15.09 -0.21
CA GLY A 125 14.66 14.87 -1.49
C GLY A 125 14.97 16.17 -2.22
N ALA A 126 14.00 17.09 -2.29
CA ALA A 126 14.20 18.40 -2.90
C ALA A 126 15.29 19.22 -2.19
N ALA A 127 15.32 19.21 -0.86
CA ALA A 127 16.35 19.91 -0.08
C ALA A 127 17.75 19.33 -0.31
N ILE A 128 17.89 18.00 -0.35
CA ILE A 128 19.16 17.33 -0.61
C ILE A 128 19.66 17.67 -2.02
N ILE A 129 18.78 17.58 -3.03
CA ILE A 129 19.14 17.91 -4.42
C ILE A 129 19.60 19.37 -4.52
N ALA A 130 18.89 20.30 -3.88
CA ALA A 130 19.26 21.72 -3.85
C ALA A 130 20.62 21.95 -3.19
N ALA A 131 20.89 21.28 -2.06
CA ALA A 131 22.17 21.37 -1.36
C ALA A 131 23.33 20.82 -2.22
N VAL A 132 23.14 19.67 -2.87
CA VAL A 132 24.16 19.06 -3.76
C VAL A 132 24.42 19.95 -4.98
N ALA A 133 23.38 20.50 -5.60
CA ALA A 133 23.53 21.41 -6.74
C ALA A 133 24.20 22.74 -6.34
N GLY A 134 23.87 23.26 -5.15
CA GLY A 134 24.43 24.51 -4.63
C GLY A 134 25.86 24.40 -4.11
N ALA A 135 26.29 23.22 -3.68
CA ALA A 135 27.65 22.98 -3.18
C ALA A 135 28.72 23.10 -4.27
N GLY A 136 28.33 23.01 -5.56
CA GLY A 136 29.25 22.91 -6.68
C GLY A 136 30.01 21.58 -6.66
N PHE A 137 29.88 20.77 -7.70
CA PHE A 137 30.81 19.66 -7.88
C PHE A 137 32.20 20.24 -8.15
N PRO A 138 33.29 19.69 -7.59
CA PRO A 138 34.64 20.03 -8.05
C PRO A 138 34.83 19.73 -9.53
#